data_AF-A0A1J4K3Q1-F1
#
_entry.id   AF-A0A1J4K3Q1-F1
#
_cell.length_a   1.000
_cell.length_b   1.000
_cell.length_c   1.000
_cell.angle_alpha   90.00
_cell.angle_beta   90.00
_cell.angle_gamma   90.00
#
_symmetry.space_group_name_H-M   'P 1'
#
loop_
_entity.id
_entity.type
_entity.pdbx_description
1 polymer ?
#
loop_
_entity_poly.entity_id
_entity_poly.type
_entity_poly.pdbx_seq_one_letter_code
_entity_poly.pdbx_strand_id
1 'polypeptide(L)'
;MEDPEEAMKSSIKLGQRTYLIAYADQTTLVARKREFGVMVAKCKMDFVLGYCDGTVDPIKCLESVRRVADMMSKSTRHPQSKTAFM
;
A
#
# COMPACT_ATOMS: atom_id res chain seq x y z
N MET A 1 -9.50 -1.10 -0.06
CA MET A 1 -10.13 -2.34 -0.53
C MET A 1 -11.63 -2.12 -0.59
N GLU A 2 -12.31 -2.70 -1.58
CA GLU A 2 -13.77 -2.56 -1.73
C GLU A 2 -14.52 -3.38 -0.69
N ASP A 3 -14.01 -4.59 -0.40
CA ASP A 3 -14.53 -5.48 0.64
C ASP A 3 -13.36 -6.05 1.47
N PRO A 4 -13.07 -5.48 2.66
CA PRO A 4 -12.03 -5.99 3.54
C PRO A 4 -12.34 -7.39 4.10
N GLU A 5 -13.60 -7.73 4.34
CA GLU A 5 -13.99 -9.03 4.90
C GLU A 5 -13.76 -10.16 3.90
N GLU A 6 -14.09 -9.91 2.63
CA GLU A 6 -13.79 -10.86 1.56
C GLU A 6 -12.29 -10.95 1.28
N ALA A 7 -11.58 -9.83 1.34
CA ALA A 7 -10.12 -9.84 1.26
C ALA A 7 -9.49 -10.76 2.33
N MET A 8 -9.97 -10.71 3.58
CA MET A 8 -9.49 -11.55 4.68
C MET A 8 -9.63 -13.07 4.42
N LYS A 9 -10.52 -13.50 3.51
CA LYS A 9 -10.70 -14.91 3.12
C LYS A 9 -9.80 -15.34 1.96
N SER A 10 -9.04 -14.41 1.39
CA SER A 10 -8.30 -14.61 0.14
C SER A 10 -6.77 -14.65 0.36
N SER A 11 -6.02 -14.64 -0.73
CA SER A 11 -4.55 -14.63 -0.71
C SER A 11 -3.98 -13.76 -1.82
N ILE A 12 -2.81 -13.17 -1.56
CA ILE A 12 -2.06 -12.43 -2.57
C ILE A 12 -1.05 -13.36 -3.24
N LYS A 13 -0.98 -13.33 -4.57
CA LYS A 13 0.08 -13.98 -5.34
C LYS A 13 1.03 -12.92 -5.88
N LEU A 14 2.30 -13.00 -5.49
CA LEU A 14 3.39 -12.21 -6.06
C LEU A 14 4.47 -13.14 -6.60
N GLY A 15 4.63 -13.16 -7.93
CA GLY A 15 5.43 -14.15 -8.62
C GLY A 15 4.97 -15.57 -8.29
N GLN A 16 5.89 -16.43 -7.86
CA GLN A 16 5.61 -17.83 -7.48
C GLN A 16 5.21 -18.00 -6.01
N ARG A 17 4.96 -16.91 -5.27
CA ARG A 17 4.67 -16.95 -3.83
C ARG A 17 3.23 -16.54 -3.54
N THR A 18 2.55 -17.34 -2.73
CA THR A 18 1.23 -17.04 -2.16
C THR A 18 1.38 -16.55 -0.72
N TYR A 19 0.75 -15.43 -0.39
CA TYR A 19 0.74 -14.80 0.92
C TYR A 19 -0.68 -14.80 1.47
N LEU A 20 -0.85 -15.20 2.72
CA LEU A 20 -2.15 -15.19 3.39
C LEU A 20 -2.42 -13.80 3.95
N ILE A 21 -3.65 -13.33 3.80
CA ILE A 21 -4.04 -12.01 4.32
C ILE A 21 -4.20 -12.13 5.84
N ALA A 22 -3.43 -11.32 6.56
CA ALA A 22 -3.43 -11.25 8.01
C ALA A 22 -4.25 -10.07 8.55
N TYR A 23 -4.41 -9.03 7.72
CA TYR A 23 -5.20 -7.85 8.03
C TYR A 23 -5.66 -7.16 6.75
N ALA A 24 -6.87 -6.62 6.76
CA ALA A 24 -7.38 -5.73 5.72
C ALA A 24 -8.35 -4.71 6.32
N ASP A 25 -8.27 -3.48 5.82
CA ASP A 25 -9.27 -2.43 6.02
C ASP A 25 -9.57 -1.73 4.67
N GLN A 26 -10.28 -0.61 4.69
CA GLN A 26 -10.65 0.12 3.46
C GLN A 26 -9.44 0.71 2.69
N THR A 27 -8.29 0.82 3.32
CA THR A 27 -7.09 1.50 2.82
C THR A 27 -5.84 0.63 2.87
N THR A 28 -5.79 -0.38 3.72
CA THR A 28 -4.60 -1.14 4.05
C THR A 28 -4.87 -2.62 3.93
N LEU A 29 -3.91 -3.37 3.40
CA LEU A 29 -3.91 -4.83 3.44
C LEU A 29 -2.50 -5.32 3.79
N VAL A 30 -2.44 -6.24 4.74
CA VAL A 30 -1.21 -6.91 5.15
C VAL A 30 -1.35 -8.39 4.85
N ALA A 31 -0.42 -8.93 4.07
CA ALA A 31 -0.32 -10.35 3.80
C ALA A 31 1.04 -10.89 4.24
N ARG A 32 1.09 -12.15 4.66
CA ARG A 32 2.30 -12.79 5.18
C ARG A 32 2.49 -14.20 4.66
N LYS A 33 3.76 -14.60 4.57
CA LYS A 33 4.22 -15.97 4.36
C LYS A 33 5.50 -16.17 5.18
N ARG A 34 5.40 -16.84 6.32
CA ARG A 34 6.51 -17.01 7.28
C ARG A 34 7.15 -15.64 7.62
N GLU A 35 8.45 -15.50 7.43
CA GLU A 35 9.19 -14.24 7.65
C GLU A 35 8.92 -13.15 6.60
N PHE A 36 8.25 -13.45 5.50
CA PHE A 36 7.96 -12.49 4.43
C PHE A 36 6.62 -11.79 4.63
N GLY A 37 6.59 -10.47 4.41
CA GLY A 37 5.40 -9.63 4.46
C GLY A 37 5.18 -8.85 3.18
N VAL A 38 3.91 -8.59 2.88
CA VAL A 38 3.43 -7.73 1.79
C VAL A 38 2.49 -6.71 2.41
N MET A 39 2.78 -5.43 2.21
CA MET A 39 2.00 -4.32 2.71
C MET A 39 1.41 -3.58 1.51
N VAL A 40 0.11 -3.38 1.50
CA VAL A 40 -0.58 -2.66 0.44
C VAL A 40 -1.30 -1.48 1.07
N ALA A 41 -1.08 -0.27 0.56
CA ALA A 41 -1.81 0.93 0.93
C ALA A 41 -2.47 1.55 -0.30
N LYS A 42 -3.78 1.78 -0.23
CA LYS A 42 -4.56 2.49 -1.25
C LYS A 42 -4.19 3.97 -1.23
N CYS A 43 -3.89 4.53 -2.39
CA CYS A 43 -3.80 5.97 -2.61
C CYS A 43 -4.96 6.43 -3.50
N LYS A 44 -5.05 7.74 -3.77
CA LYS A 44 -6.19 8.34 -4.48
C LYS A 44 -6.55 7.67 -5.81
N MET A 45 -5.55 7.19 -6.57
CA MET A 45 -5.75 6.62 -7.91
C MET A 45 -5.19 5.21 -8.09
N ASP A 46 -4.47 4.67 -7.10
CA ASP A 46 -3.74 3.41 -7.24
C ASP A 46 -3.43 2.78 -5.87
N PHE A 47 -2.48 1.85 -5.83
CA PHE A 47 -1.98 1.19 -4.64
C PHE A 47 -0.46 1.28 -4.57
N VAL A 48 0.06 1.45 -3.35
CA VAL A 48 1.47 1.27 -3.05
C VAL A 48 1.65 -0.11 -2.45
N LEU A 49 2.55 -0.91 -3.03
CA LEU A 49 2.92 -2.22 -2.53
C LEU A 49 4.35 -2.19 -2.01
N GLY A 50 4.53 -2.59 -0.74
CA GLY A 50 5.84 -2.86 -0.15
C GLY A 50 6.00 -4.32 0.20
N TYR A 51 7.24 -4.78 0.16
CA TYR A 51 7.64 -6.12 0.52
C TYR A 51 8.73 -6.05 1.60
N CYS A 52 8.62 -6.92 2.60
CA CYS A 52 9.64 -7.11 3.62
C CYS A 52 9.97 -8.60 3.79
N ASP A 53 11.21 -8.90 4.12
CA ASP A 53 11.64 -10.23 4.57
C ASP A 53 11.93 -10.22 6.08
N GLY A 54 12.51 -11.32 6.58
CA GLY A 54 12.81 -11.48 8.01
C GLY A 54 13.84 -10.51 8.59
N THR A 55 14.51 -9.70 7.76
CA THR A 55 15.46 -8.69 8.19
C THR A 55 14.82 -7.34 8.48
N VAL A 56 13.60 -7.12 7.96
CA VAL A 56 12.88 -5.85 8.06
C VAL A 56 11.68 -6.00 9.00
N ASP A 57 11.58 -5.09 9.96
CA ASP A 57 10.40 -4.99 10.83
C ASP A 57 9.13 -4.74 9.97
N PRO A 58 8.13 -5.64 10.02
CA PRO A 58 6.90 -5.49 9.25
C PRO A 58 6.15 -4.20 9.55
N ILE A 59 6.22 -3.70 10.79
CA ILE A 59 5.55 -2.46 11.20
C ILE A 59 6.19 -1.29 10.48
N LYS A 60 7.53 -1.22 10.48
CA LYS A 60 8.28 -0.17 9.76
C LYS A 60 8.07 -0.24 8.24
N CYS A 61 7.95 -1.45 7.68
CA CYS A 61 7.61 -1.63 6.28
C CYS A 61 6.22 -1.03 5.97
N LEU A 62 5.22 -1.35 6.78
CA LEU A 62 3.87 -0.81 6.63
C LEU A 62 3.84 0.71 6.78
N GLU A 63 4.52 1.27 7.79
CA GLU A 63 4.64 2.72 7.99
C GLU A 63 5.24 3.42 6.76
N SER A 64 6.29 2.84 6.18
CA SER A 64 6.95 3.39 4.99
C SER A 64 6.00 3.38 3.78
N VAL A 65 5.27 2.28 3.58
CA VAL A 65 4.28 2.12 2.49
C VAL A 65 3.14 3.13 2.62
N ARG A 66 2.59 3.29 3.84
CA ARG A 66 1.53 4.27 4.11
C ARG A 66 2.03 5.69 3.88
N ARG A 67 3.25 6.02 4.29
CA ARG A 67 3.85 7.34 4.06
C ARG A 67 3.97 7.67 2.57
N VAL A 68 4.40 6.71 1.75
CA VAL A 68 4.46 6.88 0.29
C VAL A 68 3.06 7.06 -0.29
N ALA A 69 2.09 6.25 0.12
CA ALA A 69 0.69 6.38 -0.34
C ALA A 69 0.08 7.75 0.02
N ASP A 70 0.38 8.28 1.20
CA ASP A 70 -0.04 9.61 1.63
C ASP A 70 0.60 10.72 0.78
N MET A 71 1.90 10.59 0.48
CA MET A 71 2.61 11.55 -0.39
C MET A 71 2.00 11.57 -1.80
N MET A 72 1.72 10.39 -2.37
CA MET A 72 1.08 10.27 -3.68
C MET A 72 -0.33 10.85 -3.69
N SER A 73 -1.07 10.69 -2.60
CA SER A 73 -2.43 11.25 -2.46
C SER A 73 -2.45 12.77 -2.32
N LYS A 74 -1.38 13.36 -1.76
CA LYS A 74 -1.23 14.82 -1.54
C LYS A 74 -0.61 15.55 -2.74
N SER A 75 0.07 14.84 -3.66
CA SER A 75 0.84 15.42 -4.77
C SER A 75 0.02 16.11 -5.88
N THR A 76 -1.30 16.27 -5.75
CA THR A 76 -2.13 16.97 -6.74
C THR A 76 -2.32 18.47 -6.49
N ARG A 77 -1.31 19.22 -6.04
CA ARG A 77 -1.35 20.70 -6.06
C ARG A 77 -0.10 21.32 -6.69
N HIS A 78 -0.20 21.56 -7.98
CA HIS A 78 0.19 22.83 -8.61
C HIS A 78 -0.74 23.11 -9.80
N PRO A 79 -1.78 23.95 -9.64
CA PRO A 79 -2.21 24.87 -10.67
C PRO A 79 -1.68 26.25 -10.29
N GLN A 80 -0.52 26.63 -10.82
CA GLN A 80 -0.24 28.04 -11.05
C GLN A 80 -0.07 28.24 -12.55
N SER A 81 -1.22 28.25 -13.23
CA SER A 81 -1.44 29.30 -14.21
C SER A 81 -1.33 30.62 -13.47
N LYS A 82 -0.22 31.32 -13.66
CA LYS A 82 -0.23 32.78 -13.67
C LYS A 82 0.21 33.17 -15.06
N THR A 83 -0.78 33.50 -15.87
CA THR A 83 -0.75 34.57 -16.86
C THR A 83 0.40 35.54 -16.57
N ALA A 84 1.48 35.48 -17.34
CA ALA A 84 2.40 36.59 -17.47
C ALA A 84 1.85 37.46 -18.59
N PHE A 85 1.00 38.42 -18.21
CA PHE A 85 0.86 39.65 -18.98
C PHE A 85 2.19 40.39 -18.84
N MET A 86 2.93 40.51 -19.94
CA MET A 86 3.71 41.69 -20.32
C MET A 86 4.13 41.57 -21.78
#